data_AF-A0A2V6JVV0-F1
#
_entry.id   AF-A0A2V6JVV0-F1
#
_cell.length_a   1.000
_cell.length_b   1.000
_cell.length_c   1.000
_cell.angle_alpha   90.00
_cell.angle_beta   90.00
_cell.angle_gamma   90.00
#
_symmetry.space_group_name_H-M   'P 1'
#
loop_
_entity.id
_entity.type
_entity.pdbx_description
1 polymer ?
#
loop_
_entity_poly.entity_id
_entity_poly.type
_entity_poly.pdbx_seq_one_letter_code
_entity_poly.pdbx_strand_id
1 'polypeptide(L)'
;MAALGKLGHTAEHLAIYDDVDLVRQKLETCAPDVLFNLVEQFKNKPGFDQNIVSFFEMQDLPFTGCGSTGLTLCKHKGISKKILHYHGIHVPHFVVIPRGQRIGRPKQIKLPVLVKPVKEEASYGISQASFVQNEEQFRERVSFIHEKYNSDAIAEEYIEGRELYVSIMGNVRLAVFPIRELVFREVPPDEPKIATYNAKWDDEYRKRWGLENQFAEDLDPALVTKIQETCKDIYRLLTI
;
A
#
# COMPACT_ATOMS: atom_id res chain seq x y z
N MET A 1 3.95 8.08 -21.77
CA MET A 1 3.88 8.52 -23.19
C MET A 1 5.07 8.05 -24.02
N ALA A 2 6.33 8.36 -23.66
CA ALA A 2 7.49 8.00 -24.49
C ALA A 2 7.60 6.49 -24.81
N ALA A 3 7.35 5.61 -23.84
CA ALA A 3 7.38 4.16 -24.06
C ALA A 3 6.28 3.70 -25.03
N LEU A 4 5.05 4.20 -24.88
CA LEU A 4 3.93 3.91 -25.78
C LEU A 4 4.23 4.36 -27.22
N GLY A 5 4.76 5.58 -27.38
CA GLY A 5 5.14 6.09 -28.70
C GLY A 5 6.27 5.28 -29.37
N LYS A 6 7.27 4.83 -28.59
CA LYS A 6 8.33 3.93 -29.10
C LYS A 6 7.78 2.58 -29.59
N LEU A 7 6.68 2.12 -29.00
CA LEU A 7 5.97 0.90 -29.41
C LEU A 7 4.97 1.14 -30.55
N GLY A 8 4.86 2.38 -31.06
CA GLY A 8 3.98 2.73 -32.17
C GLY A 8 2.52 3.00 -31.77
N HIS A 9 2.23 3.13 -30.47
CA HIS A 9 0.88 3.48 -30.00
C HIS A 9 0.67 4.99 -30.01
N THR A 10 -0.49 5.41 -30.52
CA THR A 10 -1.02 6.76 -30.30
C THR A 10 -1.55 6.84 -28.88
N ALA A 11 -1.24 7.91 -28.17
CA ALA A 11 -1.72 8.11 -26.81
C ALA A 11 -2.04 9.58 -26.59
N GLU A 12 -3.11 9.82 -25.83
CA GLU A 12 -3.52 11.13 -25.36
C GLU A 12 -3.51 11.17 -23.84
N HIS A 13 -3.25 12.35 -23.26
CA HIS A 13 -3.26 12.54 -21.82
C HIS A 13 -4.50 13.32 -21.39
N LEU A 14 -5.16 12.85 -20.34
CA LEU A 14 -6.25 13.56 -19.68
C LEU A 14 -5.89 13.73 -18.21
N ALA A 15 -5.68 14.96 -17.78
CA ALA A 15 -5.62 15.29 -16.36
C ALA A 15 -7.06 15.48 -15.85
N ILE A 16 -7.39 14.82 -14.74
CA ILE A 16 -8.65 15.05 -14.02
C ILE A 16 -8.36 15.52 -12.61
N TYR A 17 -9.14 16.48 -12.14
CA TYR A 17 -9.04 16.99 -10.78
C TYR A 17 -10.35 16.82 -10.02
N ASP A 18 -11.42 17.46 -10.48
CA ASP A 18 -12.69 17.54 -9.76
C ASP A 18 -13.95 17.41 -10.63
N ASP A 19 -13.75 17.25 -11.94
CA ASP A 19 -14.81 17.08 -12.93
C ASP A 19 -14.69 15.74 -13.66
N VAL A 20 -15.69 14.88 -13.45
CA VAL A 20 -15.77 13.56 -14.11
C VAL A 20 -16.36 13.66 -15.52
N ASP A 21 -17.06 14.74 -15.86
CA ASP A 21 -17.64 14.90 -17.20
C ASP A 21 -16.53 15.04 -18.26
N LEU A 22 -15.36 15.57 -17.87
CA LEU A 22 -14.18 15.60 -18.72
C LEU A 22 -13.73 14.20 -19.15
N VAL A 23 -13.87 13.20 -18.28
CA VAL A 23 -13.60 11.80 -18.63
C VAL A 23 -14.58 11.37 -19.71
N ARG A 24 -15.89 11.51 -19.47
CA ARG A 24 -16.94 11.11 -20.42
C ARG A 24 -16.74 11.76 -21.79
N GLN A 25 -16.55 13.08 -21.83
CA GLN A 25 -16.32 13.82 -23.07
C GLN A 25 -15.06 13.33 -23.80
N LYS A 26 -14.00 13.02 -23.06
CA LYS A 26 -12.76 12.51 -23.66
C LYS A 26 -12.95 11.12 -24.25
N LEU A 27 -13.68 10.25 -23.56
CA LEU A 27 -13.99 8.91 -24.06
C LEU A 27 -14.80 8.97 -25.35
N GLU A 28 -15.78 9.88 -25.44
CA GLU A 28 -16.59 10.07 -26.65
C GLU A 28 -15.79 10.63 -27.84
N THR A 29 -14.87 11.54 -27.58
CA THR A 29 -14.11 12.23 -28.65
C THR A 29 -12.88 11.46 -29.11
N CYS A 30 -12.19 10.77 -28.19
CA CYS A 30 -10.97 10.01 -28.48
C CYS A 30 -11.28 8.54 -28.86
N ALA A 31 -12.36 7.97 -28.32
CA ALA A 31 -12.74 6.56 -28.47
C ALA A 31 -11.55 5.59 -28.28
N PRO A 32 -10.89 5.59 -27.11
CA PRO A 32 -9.66 4.83 -26.90
C PRO A 32 -9.93 3.32 -26.82
N ASP A 33 -8.99 2.52 -27.34
CA ASP A 33 -9.03 1.05 -27.20
C ASP A 33 -8.76 0.59 -25.76
N VAL A 34 -7.96 1.36 -25.00
CA VAL A 34 -7.57 1.05 -23.63
C VAL A 34 -7.22 2.32 -22.85
N LEU A 35 -7.58 2.36 -21.57
CA LEU A 35 -7.15 3.41 -20.65
C LEU A 35 -5.91 2.99 -19.88
N PHE A 36 -4.85 3.78 -19.98
CA PHE A 36 -3.70 3.64 -19.08
C PHE A 36 -3.98 4.42 -17.79
N ASN A 37 -4.49 3.73 -16.76
CA ASN A 37 -4.89 4.36 -15.51
C ASN A 37 -3.68 4.79 -14.67
N LEU A 38 -3.60 6.09 -14.37
CA LEU A 38 -2.60 6.71 -13.49
C LEU A 38 -3.27 7.54 -12.37
N VAL A 39 -4.56 7.30 -12.10
CA VAL A 39 -5.32 8.05 -11.09
C VAL A 39 -4.97 7.51 -9.71
N GLU A 40 -4.41 8.39 -8.87
CA GLU A 40 -4.14 8.07 -7.45
C GLU A 40 -5.13 8.80 -6.51
N GLN A 41 -5.75 9.88 -6.98
CA GLN A 41 -6.67 10.70 -6.20
C GLN A 41 -7.63 11.51 -7.08
N PHE A 42 -8.74 11.95 -6.50
CA PHE A 42 -9.69 12.88 -7.12
C PHE A 42 -10.16 13.89 -6.07
N LYS A 43 -10.25 15.19 -6.41
CA LYS A 43 -10.51 16.30 -5.46
C LYS A 43 -9.54 16.30 -4.27
N ASN A 44 -8.27 15.99 -4.51
CA ASN A 44 -7.24 15.78 -3.46
C ASN A 44 -7.63 14.74 -2.40
N LYS A 45 -8.42 13.73 -2.77
CA LYS A 45 -8.81 12.61 -1.90
C LYS A 45 -8.23 11.31 -2.45
N PRO A 46 -7.18 10.74 -1.84
CA PRO A 46 -6.54 9.49 -2.26
C PRO A 46 -7.42 8.23 -2.24
N GLY A 47 -8.61 8.29 -1.63
CA GLY A 47 -9.56 7.18 -1.63
C GLY A 47 -10.63 7.24 -2.72
N PHE A 48 -10.60 8.25 -3.59
CA PHE A 48 -11.60 8.44 -4.65
C PHE A 48 -11.17 7.84 -5.99
N ASP A 49 -9.94 7.38 -6.12
CA ASP A 49 -9.46 6.64 -7.30
C ASP A 49 -10.30 5.39 -7.57
N GLN A 50 -10.70 4.64 -6.55
CA GLN A 50 -11.61 3.50 -6.69
C GLN A 50 -12.94 3.90 -7.35
N ASN A 51 -13.46 5.11 -7.09
CA ASN A 51 -14.71 5.59 -7.68
C ASN A 51 -14.54 5.97 -9.15
N ILE A 52 -13.37 6.52 -9.51
CA ILE A 52 -13.02 6.77 -10.92
C ILE A 52 -12.87 5.44 -11.67
N VAL A 53 -12.25 4.44 -11.04
CA VAL A 53 -12.17 3.09 -11.64
C VAL A 53 -13.54 2.45 -11.78
N SER A 54 -14.44 2.58 -10.79
CA SER A 54 -15.84 2.13 -10.96
C SER A 54 -16.53 2.84 -12.13
N PHE A 55 -16.25 4.13 -12.34
CA PHE A 55 -16.78 4.84 -13.50
C PHE A 55 -16.23 4.26 -14.81
N PHE A 56 -14.94 3.92 -14.90
CA PHE A 56 -14.35 3.24 -16.07
C PHE A 56 -15.00 1.88 -16.32
N GLU A 57 -15.21 1.07 -15.27
CA GLU A 57 -15.90 -0.23 -15.34
C GLU A 57 -17.33 -0.07 -15.90
N MET A 58 -18.06 0.99 -15.49
CA MET A 58 -19.39 1.28 -16.02
C MET A 58 -19.40 1.70 -17.50
N GLN A 59 -18.28 2.17 -18.04
CA GLN A 59 -18.15 2.50 -19.47
C GLN A 59 -17.79 1.28 -20.33
N ASP A 60 -17.60 0.10 -19.71
CA ASP A 60 -17.18 -1.15 -20.37
C ASP A 60 -15.86 -1.00 -21.17
N LEU A 61 -14.95 -0.17 -20.65
CA LEU A 61 -13.66 0.09 -21.27
C LEU A 61 -12.55 -0.74 -20.64
N PRO A 62 -11.65 -1.35 -21.44
CA PRO A 62 -10.42 -1.93 -20.92
C PRO A 62 -9.54 -0.86 -20.28
N PHE A 63 -8.99 -1.14 -19.09
CA PHE A 63 -8.02 -0.26 -18.44
C PHE A 63 -6.91 -1.04 -17.73
N THR A 64 -5.76 -0.41 -17.55
CA THR A 64 -4.63 -0.99 -16.82
C THR A 64 -4.81 -0.87 -15.30
N GLY A 65 -4.27 -1.82 -14.55
CA GLY A 65 -4.27 -1.78 -13.08
C GLY A 65 -5.41 -2.59 -12.48
N CYS A 66 -5.68 -2.33 -11.20
CA CYS A 66 -6.66 -3.08 -10.43
C CYS A 66 -8.07 -2.50 -10.62
N GLY A 67 -9.08 -3.37 -10.65
CA GLY A 67 -10.49 -2.97 -10.61
C GLY A 67 -10.88 -2.30 -9.28
N SER A 68 -12.08 -1.73 -9.24
CA SER A 68 -12.54 -0.94 -8.10
C SER A 68 -12.61 -1.75 -6.80
N THR A 69 -13.02 -3.02 -6.89
CA THR A 69 -13.09 -3.93 -5.74
C THR A 69 -11.70 -4.16 -5.13
N GLY A 70 -10.71 -4.53 -5.94
CA GLY A 70 -9.38 -4.80 -5.43
C GLY A 70 -8.70 -3.55 -4.86
N LEU A 71 -8.94 -2.37 -5.46
CA LEU A 71 -8.53 -1.09 -4.86
C LEU A 71 -9.14 -0.91 -3.47
N THR A 72 -10.46 -1.06 -3.33
CA THR A 72 -11.14 -0.93 -2.03
C THR A 72 -10.56 -1.90 -0.98
N LEU A 73 -10.34 -3.16 -1.35
CA LEU A 73 -9.79 -4.18 -0.45
C LEU A 73 -8.35 -3.84 -0.03
N CYS A 74 -7.50 -3.43 -0.99
CA CYS A 74 -6.09 -3.14 -0.74
C CYS A 74 -5.88 -1.86 0.08
N LYS A 75 -6.68 -0.81 -0.14
CA LYS A 75 -6.53 0.48 0.56
C LYS A 75 -6.87 0.40 2.04
N HIS A 76 -7.71 -0.54 2.44
CA HIS A 76 -8.07 -0.71 3.85
C HIS A 76 -7.27 -1.85 4.51
N LYS A 77 -6.15 -1.52 5.16
CA LYS A 77 -5.25 -2.50 5.83
C LYS A 77 -5.99 -3.47 6.77
N GLY A 78 -6.97 -2.97 7.52
CA GLY A 78 -7.77 -3.81 8.40
C GLY A 78 -8.71 -4.80 7.68
N ILE A 79 -9.18 -4.49 6.47
CA ILE A 79 -10.06 -5.39 5.69
C ILE A 79 -9.19 -6.41 4.95
N SER A 80 -8.15 -5.96 4.24
CA SER A 80 -7.22 -6.86 3.55
C SER A 80 -6.66 -7.91 4.52
N LYS A 81 -6.17 -7.50 5.69
CA LYS A 81 -5.66 -8.45 6.69
C LYS A 81 -6.70 -9.43 7.21
N LYS A 82 -7.98 -9.04 7.36
CA LYS A 82 -9.06 -9.98 7.75
C LYS A 82 -9.26 -11.04 6.68
N ILE A 83 -9.32 -10.65 5.41
CA ILE A 83 -9.47 -11.57 4.28
C ILE A 83 -8.28 -12.52 4.20
N LEU A 84 -7.06 -11.97 4.22
CA LEU A 84 -5.83 -12.74 4.16
C LEU A 84 -5.72 -13.74 5.33
N HIS A 85 -5.99 -13.29 6.55
CA HIS A 85 -5.99 -14.14 7.73
C HIS A 85 -7.03 -15.26 7.65
N TYR A 86 -8.25 -14.97 7.17
CA TYR A 86 -9.30 -15.96 6.97
C TYR A 86 -8.85 -17.10 6.02
N HIS A 87 -8.04 -16.78 5.02
CA HIS A 87 -7.47 -17.75 4.07
C HIS A 87 -6.11 -18.34 4.52
N GLY A 88 -5.70 -18.15 5.78
CA GLY A 88 -4.47 -18.73 6.33
C GLY A 88 -3.18 -18.02 5.91
N ILE A 89 -3.27 -16.86 5.26
CA ILE A 89 -2.09 -16.02 4.99
C ILE A 89 -1.67 -15.34 6.28
N HIS A 90 -0.38 -15.47 6.61
CA HIS A 90 0.17 -14.89 7.82
C HIS A 90 0.20 -13.37 7.69
N VAL A 91 -0.44 -12.70 8.63
CA VAL A 91 -0.43 -11.25 8.80
C VAL A 91 -0.11 -10.94 10.26
N PRO A 92 0.57 -9.81 10.56
CA PRO A 92 0.79 -9.39 11.94
C PRO A 92 -0.52 -9.34 12.72
N HIS A 93 -0.52 -9.81 13.97
CA HIS A 93 -1.68 -9.69 14.83
C HIS A 93 -2.03 -8.20 15.00
N PHE A 94 -3.31 -7.85 14.84
CA PHE A 94 -3.69 -6.43 14.75
C PHE A 94 -5.04 -6.14 15.39
N VAL A 95 -5.24 -4.87 15.72
CA VAL A 95 -6.54 -4.31 16.13
C VAL A 95 -6.74 -2.96 15.43
N VAL A 96 -7.98 -2.69 15.02
CA VAL A 96 -8.38 -1.37 14.50
C VAL A 96 -9.00 -0.59 15.66
N ILE A 97 -8.57 0.65 15.84
CA ILE A 97 -9.06 1.57 16.86
C ILE A 97 -9.86 2.67 16.15
N PRO A 98 -11.19 2.57 16.14
CA PRO A 98 -12.04 3.53 15.45
C PRO A 98 -11.93 4.93 16.06
N ARG A 99 -11.98 5.95 15.21
CA ARG A 99 -12.05 7.33 15.66
C ARG A 99 -13.35 7.58 16.43
N GLY A 100 -13.28 8.44 17.44
CA GLY A 100 -14.43 8.80 18.27
C GLY A 100 -14.79 7.77 19.35
N GLN A 101 -14.02 6.69 19.47
CA GLN A 101 -14.14 5.74 20.58
C GLN A 101 -13.08 6.01 21.65
N ARG A 102 -13.29 5.47 22.85
CA ARG A 102 -12.29 5.55 23.92
C ARG A 102 -10.99 4.87 23.48
N ILE A 103 -9.90 5.61 23.55
CA ILE A 103 -8.57 5.09 23.21
C ILE A 103 -8.04 4.26 24.37
N GLY A 104 -7.76 3.00 24.11
CA GLY A 104 -7.09 2.08 25.03
C GLY A 104 -6.60 0.86 24.28
N ARG A 105 -5.42 0.35 24.67
CA ARG A 105 -4.86 -0.85 24.07
C ARG A 105 -5.69 -2.08 24.46
N PRO A 106 -6.25 -2.84 23.50
CA PRO A 106 -6.91 -4.10 23.81
C PRO A 106 -5.90 -5.08 24.43
N LYS A 107 -6.33 -5.86 25.42
CA LYS A 107 -5.44 -6.84 26.08
C LYS A 107 -4.89 -7.90 25.13
N GLN A 108 -5.57 -8.16 24.01
CA GLN A 108 -5.12 -9.16 23.03
C GLN A 108 -3.87 -8.72 22.26
N ILE A 109 -3.56 -7.42 22.15
CA ILE A 109 -2.39 -6.96 21.39
C ILE A 109 -1.20 -6.71 22.32
N LYS A 110 -0.11 -7.45 22.12
CA LYS A 110 1.11 -7.35 22.93
C LYS A 110 2.05 -6.29 22.34
N LEU A 111 2.74 -5.58 23.22
CA LEU A 111 3.75 -4.59 22.84
C LEU A 111 5.11 -5.29 22.62
N PRO A 112 5.98 -4.75 21.74
CA PRO A 112 5.78 -3.51 20.98
C PRO A 112 4.87 -3.67 19.75
N VAL A 113 4.24 -2.57 19.33
CA VAL A 113 3.39 -2.52 18.14
C VAL A 113 3.73 -1.34 17.23
N LEU A 114 3.35 -1.47 15.96
CA LEU A 114 3.31 -0.38 15.00
C LEU A 114 1.90 0.19 14.92
N VAL A 115 1.74 1.47 15.28
CA VAL A 115 0.48 2.20 15.15
C VAL A 115 0.55 3.17 13.98
N LYS A 116 -0.38 3.02 13.02
CA LYS A 116 -0.43 3.79 11.76
C LYS A 116 -1.87 4.04 11.29
N PRO A 117 -2.13 4.99 10.38
CA PRO A 117 -3.45 5.16 9.80
C PRO A 117 -3.91 3.93 9.01
N VAL A 118 -5.18 3.56 9.14
CA VAL A 118 -5.71 2.33 8.52
C VAL A 118 -5.76 2.39 6.99
N LYS A 119 -6.00 3.58 6.42
CA LYS A 119 -6.26 3.81 4.98
C LYS A 119 -5.17 4.57 4.21
N GLU A 120 -4.16 5.10 4.90
CA GLU A 120 -3.10 5.89 4.23
C GLU A 120 -2.08 5.02 3.50
N GLU A 121 -1.51 5.53 2.42
CA GLU A 121 -0.54 4.83 1.57
C GLU A 121 0.86 5.47 1.70
N ALA A 122 1.85 4.96 0.96
CA ALA A 122 3.20 5.58 0.86
C ALA A 122 3.93 5.83 2.20
N SER A 123 3.60 5.06 3.25
CA SER A 123 4.07 5.27 4.63
C SER A 123 3.68 6.62 5.24
N TYR A 124 2.67 7.29 4.69
CA TYR A 124 2.12 8.52 5.26
C TYR A 124 1.52 8.23 6.64
N GLY A 125 1.96 8.99 7.65
CA GLY A 125 1.64 8.73 9.04
C GLY A 125 2.40 7.57 9.69
N ILE A 126 3.52 7.14 9.10
CA ILE A 126 4.47 6.22 9.74
C ILE A 126 5.78 6.97 10.03
N SER A 127 6.15 7.00 11.31
CA SER A 127 7.40 7.58 11.81
C SER A 127 7.97 6.70 12.92
N GLN A 128 9.10 7.08 13.52
CA GLN A 128 9.64 6.35 14.68
C GLN A 128 8.64 6.28 15.85
N ALA A 129 7.82 7.34 16.04
CA ALA A 129 6.72 7.34 17.02
C ALA A 129 5.59 6.35 16.70
N SER A 130 5.57 5.73 15.51
CA SER A 130 4.68 4.60 15.24
C SER A 130 5.12 3.33 15.97
N PHE A 131 6.40 3.19 16.33
CA PHE A 131 6.87 2.12 17.19
C PHE A 131 6.49 2.43 18.64
N VAL A 132 5.53 1.68 19.16
CA VAL A 132 4.90 1.91 20.45
C VAL A 132 5.26 0.76 21.38
N GLN A 133 5.87 1.09 22.51
CA GLN A 133 6.41 0.14 23.49
C GLN A 133 5.65 0.17 24.82
N ASN A 134 4.80 1.17 25.06
CA ASN A 134 4.02 1.30 26.29
C ASN A 134 2.62 1.90 26.06
N GLU A 135 1.78 1.89 27.09
CA GLU A 135 0.39 2.38 27.05
C GLU A 135 0.26 3.88 26.77
N GLU A 136 1.20 4.68 27.26
CA GLU A 136 1.20 6.13 27.06
C GLU A 136 1.45 6.47 25.60
N GLN A 137 2.53 5.93 25.03
CA GLN A 137 2.86 6.03 23.61
C GLN A 137 1.72 5.51 22.72
N PHE A 138 1.04 4.44 23.14
CA PHE A 138 -0.11 3.91 22.39
C PHE A 138 -1.24 4.93 22.30
N ARG A 139 -1.62 5.52 23.44
CA ARG A 139 -2.70 6.52 23.47
C ARG A 139 -2.32 7.76 22.66
N GLU A 140 -1.12 8.29 22.87
CA GLU A 140 -0.62 9.46 22.14
C GLU A 140 -0.61 9.21 20.63
N ARG A 141 -0.10 8.06 20.20
CA ARG A 141 0.02 7.76 18.78
C ARG A 141 -1.33 7.58 18.11
N VAL A 142 -2.29 6.92 18.78
CA VAL A 142 -3.66 6.77 18.27
C VAL A 142 -4.35 8.13 18.19
N SER A 143 -4.27 8.97 19.24
CA SER A 143 -4.85 10.32 19.24
C SER A 143 -4.29 11.16 18.08
N PHE A 144 -2.97 11.15 17.90
CA PHE A 144 -2.31 11.84 16.80
C PHE A 144 -2.86 11.40 15.44
N ILE A 145 -3.05 10.09 15.22
CA ILE A 145 -3.60 9.58 13.96
C ILE A 145 -5.04 10.05 13.75
N HIS A 146 -5.86 9.93 14.79
CA HIS A 146 -7.27 10.34 14.76
C HIS A 146 -7.43 11.82 14.41
N GLU A 147 -6.62 12.69 15.02
CA GLU A 147 -6.69 14.15 14.85
C GLU A 147 -6.03 14.61 13.54
N LYS A 148 -4.80 14.18 13.27
CA LYS A 148 -4.00 14.69 12.15
C LYS A 148 -4.49 14.15 10.81
N TYR A 149 -4.91 12.89 10.75
CA TYR A 149 -5.30 12.22 9.51
C TYR A 149 -6.81 12.08 9.36
N ASN A 150 -7.60 12.44 10.38
CA ASN A 150 -9.04 12.24 10.39
C ASN A 150 -9.40 10.80 9.97
N SER A 151 -8.69 9.82 10.53
CA SER A 151 -8.71 8.40 10.12
C SER A 151 -8.69 7.47 11.34
N ASP A 152 -9.16 6.24 11.18
CA ASP A 152 -8.98 5.21 12.21
C ASP A 152 -7.51 4.80 12.29
N ALA A 153 -7.08 4.35 13.46
CA ALA A 153 -5.74 3.79 13.64
C ALA A 153 -5.79 2.27 13.55
N ILE A 154 -4.71 1.67 13.05
CA ILE A 154 -4.45 0.24 13.18
C ILE A 154 -3.18 0.05 13.99
N ALA A 155 -3.25 -0.78 15.02
CA ALA A 155 -2.09 -1.23 15.79
C ALA A 155 -1.77 -2.67 15.39
N GLU A 156 -0.53 -2.91 14.99
CA GLU A 156 -0.04 -4.19 14.47
C GLU A 156 1.16 -4.65 15.29
N GLU A 157 1.26 -5.93 15.59
CA GLU A 157 2.49 -6.53 16.12
C GLU A 157 3.70 -6.11 15.28
N TYR A 158 4.77 -5.67 15.95
CA TYR A 158 6.02 -5.42 15.26
C TYR A 158 6.68 -6.75 14.87
N ILE A 159 6.94 -6.92 13.58
CA ILE A 159 7.66 -8.09 13.07
C ILE A 159 9.09 -7.67 12.80
N GLU A 160 10.00 -8.15 13.63
CA GLU A 160 11.43 -8.01 13.39
C GLU A 160 11.86 -8.89 12.21
N GLY A 161 12.63 -8.33 11.28
CA GLY A 161 13.17 -9.07 10.17
C GLY A 161 13.45 -8.21 8.94
N ARG A 162 13.55 -8.89 7.80
CA ARG A 162 13.81 -8.29 6.48
C ARG A 162 12.53 -7.71 5.90
N GLU A 163 12.62 -6.54 5.25
CA GLU A 163 11.50 -5.90 4.57
C GLU A 163 11.59 -6.16 3.06
N LEU A 164 10.76 -7.10 2.58
CA LEU A 164 10.79 -7.59 1.20
C LEU A 164 9.61 -7.04 0.37
N TYR A 165 9.86 -6.81 -0.92
CA TYR A 165 8.91 -6.29 -1.89
C TYR A 165 8.89 -7.17 -3.13
N VAL A 166 7.70 -7.56 -3.57
CA VAL A 166 7.50 -8.42 -4.74
C VAL A 166 6.53 -7.75 -5.71
N SER A 167 6.98 -7.49 -6.93
CA SER A 167 6.11 -6.98 -7.99
C SER A 167 5.47 -8.15 -8.74
N ILE A 168 4.18 -8.03 -9.03
CA ILE A 168 3.40 -9.00 -9.80
C ILE A 168 2.73 -8.27 -10.96
N MET A 169 2.62 -8.94 -12.10
CA MET A 169 1.88 -8.45 -13.26
C MET A 169 1.15 -9.59 -13.96
N GLY A 170 -0.07 -9.29 -14.43
CA GLY A 170 -0.90 -10.20 -15.22
C GLY A 170 -2.26 -10.44 -14.56
N ASN A 171 -3.15 -11.11 -15.29
CA ASN A 171 -4.52 -11.36 -14.85
C ASN A 171 -4.70 -12.85 -14.49
N VAL A 172 -4.65 -13.74 -15.51
CA VAL A 172 -4.78 -15.19 -15.32
C VAL A 172 -3.42 -15.85 -15.02
N ARG A 173 -2.43 -15.56 -15.88
CA ARG A 173 -1.04 -16.00 -15.70
C ARG A 173 -0.25 -14.86 -15.06
N LEU A 174 0.16 -15.06 -13.82
CA LEU A 174 0.89 -14.06 -13.04
C LEU A 174 2.40 -14.22 -13.25
N ALA A 175 3.04 -13.15 -13.75
CA ALA A 175 4.47 -12.98 -13.75
C ALA A 175 4.89 -12.38 -12.40
N VAL A 176 5.85 -13.03 -11.73
CA VAL A 176 6.43 -12.54 -10.47
C VAL A 176 7.85 -12.07 -10.77
N PHE A 177 8.14 -10.83 -10.44
CA PHE A 177 9.45 -10.22 -10.65
C PHE A 177 10.42 -10.54 -9.50
N PRO A 178 11.74 -10.34 -9.69
CA PRO A 178 12.72 -10.58 -8.64
C PRO A 178 12.38 -9.84 -7.34
N ILE A 179 12.56 -10.53 -6.22
CA ILE A 179 12.28 -10.00 -4.88
C ILE A 179 13.25 -8.86 -4.62
N ARG A 180 12.74 -7.72 -4.14
CA ARG A 180 13.54 -6.60 -3.68
C ARG A 180 13.51 -6.50 -2.16
N GLU A 181 14.52 -5.87 -1.60
CA GLU A 181 14.66 -5.67 -0.16
C GLU A 181 15.00 -4.21 0.12
N LEU A 182 14.38 -3.65 1.16
CA LEU A 182 14.84 -2.42 1.79
C LEU A 182 15.82 -2.78 2.90
N VAL A 183 17.09 -2.46 2.68
CA VAL A 183 18.17 -2.71 3.65
C VAL A 183 18.44 -1.45 4.46
N PHE A 184 18.66 -1.64 5.75
CA PHE A 184 19.10 -0.60 6.69
C PHE A 184 20.52 -0.94 7.14
N ARG A 185 21.53 -0.20 6.66
CA ARG A 185 22.95 -0.49 6.95
C ARG A 185 23.44 0.17 8.24
N GLU A 186 23.08 1.43 8.45
CA GLU A 186 23.64 2.26 9.54
C GLU A 186 22.67 2.42 10.72
N VAL A 187 21.53 1.71 10.71
CA VAL A 187 20.59 1.70 11.83
C VAL A 187 21.10 0.74 12.91
N PRO A 188 21.22 1.19 14.18
CA PRO A 188 21.66 0.34 15.28
C PRO A 188 20.83 -0.95 15.39
N PRO A 189 21.42 -2.09 15.77
CA PRO A 189 20.70 -3.37 15.85
C PRO A 189 19.51 -3.36 16.83
N ASP A 190 19.56 -2.53 17.86
CA ASP A 190 18.54 -2.36 18.90
C ASP A 190 17.42 -1.37 18.53
N GLU A 191 17.57 -0.66 17.42
CA GLU A 191 16.57 0.28 16.91
C GLU A 191 15.63 -0.41 15.91
N PRO A 192 14.32 -0.09 15.94
CA PRO A 192 13.36 -0.70 15.04
C PRO A 192 13.60 -0.25 13.60
N LYS A 193 13.70 -1.22 12.69
CA LYS A 193 13.87 -0.99 11.26
C LYS A 193 12.50 -0.85 10.62
N ILE A 194 12.11 0.39 10.32
CA ILE A 194 10.77 0.72 9.81
C ILE A 194 10.91 1.58 8.56
N ALA A 195 10.24 1.18 7.46
CA ALA A 195 10.04 2.04 6.29
C ALA A 195 9.09 3.21 6.57
N THR A 196 9.56 4.18 7.36
CA THR A 196 8.89 5.45 7.62
C THR A 196 8.71 6.27 6.35
N TYR A 197 7.93 7.36 6.41
CA TYR A 197 7.80 8.28 5.28
C TYR A 197 9.18 8.81 4.81
N ASN A 198 10.02 9.26 5.75
CA ASN A 198 11.36 9.78 5.42
C ASN A 198 12.26 8.69 4.82
N ALA A 199 12.15 7.44 5.31
CA ALA A 199 12.87 6.31 4.72
C ALA A 199 12.54 6.10 3.21
N LYS A 200 11.36 6.51 2.77
CA LYS A 200 10.94 6.40 1.36
C LYS A 200 11.24 7.63 0.52
N TRP A 201 11.06 8.83 1.09
CA TRP A 201 10.96 10.06 0.30
C TRP A 201 12.02 11.12 0.60
N ASP A 202 12.83 10.93 1.65
CA ASP A 202 13.86 11.88 2.05
C ASP A 202 15.26 11.31 1.73
N ASP A 203 15.89 11.85 0.69
CA ASP A 203 17.20 11.40 0.22
C ASP A 203 18.32 11.62 1.25
N GLU A 204 18.24 12.67 2.08
CA GLU A 204 19.22 12.92 3.13
C GLU A 204 19.07 11.89 4.25
N TYR A 205 17.83 11.62 4.67
CA TYR A 205 17.53 10.57 5.64
C TYR A 205 18.00 9.21 5.15
N ARG A 206 17.74 8.89 3.87
CA ARG A 206 18.17 7.63 3.25
C ARG A 206 19.69 7.49 3.25
N LYS A 207 20.43 8.55 2.89
CA LYS A 207 21.90 8.56 2.93
C LYS A 207 22.42 8.40 4.36
N ARG A 208 21.86 9.14 5.32
CA ARG A 208 22.27 9.12 6.73
C ARG A 208 22.21 7.70 7.33
N TRP A 209 21.18 6.94 6.98
CA TRP A 209 20.94 5.62 7.56
C TRP A 209 21.33 4.45 6.63
N GLY A 210 21.92 4.76 5.47
CA GLY A 210 22.35 3.76 4.49
C GLY A 210 21.18 2.92 3.96
N LEU A 211 20.07 3.57 3.60
CA LEU A 211 18.86 2.90 3.09
C LEU A 211 18.99 2.62 1.59
N GLU A 212 18.95 1.34 1.24
CA GLU A 212 19.09 0.89 -0.14
C GLU A 212 17.94 -0.04 -0.51
N ASN A 213 17.40 0.15 -1.70
CA ASN A 213 16.51 -0.81 -2.33
C ASN A 213 17.36 -1.66 -3.27
N GLN A 214 17.55 -2.93 -2.96
CA GLN A 214 18.35 -3.86 -3.75
C GLN A 214 17.54 -5.11 -4.11
N PHE A 215 18.08 -5.95 -4.99
CA PHE A 215 17.56 -7.31 -5.12
C PHE A 215 17.86 -8.06 -3.82
N ALA A 216 16.91 -8.85 -3.36
CA ALA A 216 17.08 -9.62 -2.14
C ALA A 216 18.11 -10.73 -2.40
N GLU A 217 19.16 -10.74 -1.59
CA GLU A 217 20.24 -11.72 -1.62
C GLU A 217 20.05 -12.75 -0.49
N ASP A 218 20.79 -13.85 -0.53
CA ASP A 218 20.85 -14.87 0.53
C ASP A 218 19.47 -15.39 0.98
N LEU A 219 18.55 -15.57 0.04
CA LEU A 219 17.28 -16.24 0.29
C LEU A 219 17.38 -17.72 -0.12
N ASP A 220 17.00 -18.61 0.79
CA ASP A 220 16.84 -20.04 0.49
C ASP A 220 15.89 -20.21 -0.72
N PRO A 221 16.23 -21.04 -1.74
CA PRO A 221 15.37 -21.22 -2.90
C PRO A 221 13.94 -21.67 -2.58
N ALA A 222 13.75 -22.51 -1.56
CA ALA A 222 12.43 -22.93 -1.12
C ALA A 222 11.66 -21.77 -0.47
N LEU A 223 12.34 -20.88 0.24
CA LEU A 223 11.75 -19.64 0.76
C LEU A 223 11.34 -18.70 -0.38
N VAL A 224 12.17 -18.56 -1.42
CA VAL A 224 11.82 -17.77 -2.62
C VAL A 224 10.54 -18.29 -3.26
N THR A 225 10.45 -19.61 -3.49
CA THR A 225 9.23 -20.24 -4.03
C THR A 225 8.02 -19.94 -3.15
N LYS A 226 8.13 -20.13 -1.83
CA LYS A 226 7.06 -19.86 -0.88
C LYS A 226 6.60 -18.40 -0.90
N ILE A 227 7.53 -17.44 -0.98
CA ILE A 227 7.22 -16.01 -1.10
C ILE A 227 6.44 -15.75 -2.40
N GLN A 228 6.92 -16.27 -3.52
CA GLN A 228 6.28 -16.04 -4.83
C GLN A 228 4.86 -16.64 -4.87
N GLU A 229 4.66 -17.84 -4.33
CA GLU A 229 3.34 -18.48 -4.22
C GLU A 229 2.41 -17.67 -3.32
N THR A 230 2.88 -17.29 -2.12
CA THR A 230 2.13 -16.46 -1.18
C THR A 230 1.69 -15.14 -1.82
N CYS A 231 2.58 -14.47 -2.56
CA CYS A 231 2.25 -13.21 -3.24
C CYS A 231 1.20 -13.42 -4.35
N LYS A 232 1.26 -14.52 -5.11
CA LYS A 232 0.24 -14.86 -6.12
C LYS A 232 -1.13 -15.13 -5.46
N ASP A 233 -1.13 -15.79 -4.31
CA ASP A 233 -2.36 -16.06 -3.58
C ASP A 233 -2.96 -14.77 -3.04
N ILE A 234 -2.17 -13.90 -2.42
CA ILE A 234 -2.60 -12.57 -1.98
C ILE A 234 -3.19 -11.77 -3.15
N TYR A 235 -2.51 -11.76 -4.30
CA TYR A 235 -2.95 -11.04 -5.51
C TYR A 235 -4.37 -11.47 -5.92
N ARG A 236 -4.64 -12.78 -5.92
CA ARG A 236 -5.96 -13.33 -6.25
C ARG A 236 -7.00 -13.08 -5.16
N LEU A 237 -6.63 -13.30 -3.89
CA LEU A 237 -7.54 -13.16 -2.75
C LEU A 237 -8.02 -11.71 -2.56
N LEU A 238 -7.20 -10.73 -2.95
CA LEU A 238 -7.54 -9.31 -2.92
C LEU A 238 -8.07 -8.80 -4.26
N THR A 239 -8.42 -9.70 -5.18
CA THR A 239 -9.04 -9.38 -6.48
C THR A 239 -8.26 -8.33 -7.27
N ILE A 240 -6.93 -8.47 -7.30
CA ILE A 240 -6.01 -7.63 -8.08
C ILE A 240 -5.89 -8.19 -9.49
#